data_AF-A0A6D2GTX0-F1
#
_entry.id   AF-A0A6D2GTX0-F1
#
_cell.length_a   1.000
_cell.length_b   1.000
_cell.length_c   1.000
_cell.angle_alpha   90.00
_cell.angle_beta   90.00
_cell.angle_gamma   90.00
#
_symmetry.space_group_name_H-M   'P 1'
#
loop_
_entity.id
_entity.type
_entity.pdbx_description
1 polymer ?
#
loop_
_entity_poly.entity_id
_entity_poly.type
_entity_poly.pdbx_seq_one_letter_code
_entity_poly.pdbx_strand_id
1 'polypeptide(L)'
;MPYLSPETMWFYSPTAFDIPQEHIINVAAVAQKWIDQGVSTILFVNSEIETNKLARLYAYAHDRGLKSLYYTRNKLISIAECTSCAV
;
A
#
# COMPACT_ATOMS: atom_id res chain seq x y z
N MET A 1 7.89 1.95 -14.90
CA MET A 1 8.90 1.76 -13.84
C MET A 1 10.28 1.94 -14.45
N PRO A 2 11.19 2.71 -13.84
CA PRO A 2 12.59 2.75 -14.27
C PRO A 2 13.19 1.34 -14.30
N TYR A 3 14.02 1.02 -15.30
CA TYR A 3 14.68 -0.28 -15.50
C TYR A 3 13.76 -1.50 -15.75
N LEU A 4 12.51 -1.26 -16.16
CA LEU A 4 11.61 -2.32 -16.60
C LEU A 4 12.00 -2.81 -18.00
N SER A 5 12.40 -4.08 -18.11
CA SER A 5 12.69 -4.80 -19.34
C SER A 5 11.98 -6.17 -19.33
N PRO A 6 11.92 -6.90 -20.46
CA PRO A 6 11.43 -8.27 -20.46
C PRO A 6 12.17 -9.19 -19.47
N GLU A 7 13.47 -8.98 -19.22
CA GLU A 7 14.23 -9.79 -18.25
C GLU A 7 13.88 -9.43 -16.80
N THR A 8 13.60 -8.15 -16.51
CA THR A 8 13.30 -7.68 -15.15
C THR A 8 11.82 -7.64 -14.82
N MET A 9 10.94 -7.88 -15.79
CA MET A 9 9.47 -7.82 -15.67
C MET A 9 8.96 -8.55 -14.43
N TRP A 10 9.52 -9.72 -14.09
CA TRP A 10 9.04 -10.53 -12.99
C TRP A 10 9.11 -9.82 -11.64
N PHE A 11 10.12 -8.96 -11.41
CA PHE A 11 10.28 -8.18 -10.18
C PHE A 11 9.19 -7.10 -10.03
N TYR A 12 8.62 -6.65 -11.14
CA TYR A 12 7.63 -5.57 -11.19
C TYR A 12 6.20 -6.09 -11.44
N SER A 13 6.04 -7.38 -11.76
CA SER A 13 4.76 -7.96 -12.15
C SER A 13 3.73 -7.93 -11.02
N PRO A 14 4.08 -8.29 -9.76
CA PRO A 14 3.21 -8.03 -8.63
C PRO A 14 3.14 -6.51 -8.41
N THR A 15 1.94 -5.93 -8.55
CA THR A 15 1.73 -4.53 -8.21
C THR A 15 1.58 -4.37 -6.70
N ALA A 16 1.61 -3.13 -6.22
CA ALA A 16 1.40 -2.86 -4.79
C ALA A 16 0.04 -3.39 -4.26
N PHE A 17 -0.97 -3.57 -5.13
CA PHE A 17 -2.28 -4.12 -4.78
C PHE A 17 -2.30 -5.65 -4.69
N ASP A 18 -1.31 -6.33 -5.28
CA ASP A 18 -1.23 -7.80 -5.31
C ASP A 18 -0.37 -8.34 -4.15
N ILE A 19 0.42 -7.46 -3.52
CA ILE A 19 1.29 -7.80 -2.40
C ILE A 19 0.46 -7.82 -1.10
N PRO A 20 0.67 -8.81 -0.20
CA PRO A 20 0.09 -8.76 1.15
C PRO A 20 0.54 -7.50 1.88
N GLN A 21 -0.41 -6.71 2.37
CA GLN A 21 -0.13 -5.38 2.91
C GLN A 21 0.72 -5.42 4.19
N GLU A 22 0.68 -6.55 4.91
CA GLU A 22 1.57 -6.84 6.04
C GLU A 22 3.04 -6.80 5.63
N HIS A 23 3.39 -7.17 4.40
CA HIS A 23 4.78 -7.12 3.92
C HIS A 23 5.25 -5.68 3.75
N ILE A 24 4.40 -4.81 3.21
CA ILE A 24 4.68 -3.37 3.07
C ILE A 24 4.88 -2.75 4.46
N ILE A 25 3.99 -3.07 5.41
CA ILE A 25 4.10 -2.64 6.81
C ILE A 25 5.42 -3.12 7.42
N ASN A 26 5.82 -4.37 7.20
CA ASN A 26 7.05 -4.91 7.76
C ASN A 26 8.31 -4.21 7.21
N VAL A 27 8.35 -3.94 5.91
CA VAL A 27 9.46 -3.20 5.29
C VAL A 27 9.53 -1.79 5.86
N ALA A 28 8.39 -1.09 5.96
CA ALA A 28 8.32 0.23 6.56
C ALA A 28 8.76 0.22 8.03
N ALA A 29 8.34 -0.78 8.82
CA ALA A 29 8.74 -0.94 10.22
C ALA A 29 10.24 -1.14 10.39
N VAL A 30 10.86 -1.95 9.51
CA VAL A 30 12.31 -2.17 9.51
C VAL A 30 13.05 -0.88 9.18
N ALA A 31 12.59 -0.14 8.15
CA ALA A 31 13.18 1.15 7.79
C ALA A 31 13.01 2.19 8.90
N GLN A 32 11.85 2.23 9.57
CA GLN A 32 11.50 3.20 10.61
C GLN A 32 12.46 3.17 11.81
N LYS A 33 13.14 2.05 12.07
CA LYS A 33 14.18 1.92 13.11
C LYS A 33 15.36 2.87 12.90
N TRP A 34 15.62 3.23 11.64
CA TRP A 34 16.76 4.05 11.22
C TRP A 34 16.33 5.47 10.80
N ILE A 35 15.06 5.83 11.00
CA ILE A 35 14.48 7.12 10.62
C ILE A 35 13.95 7.81 11.88
N ASP A 36 14.50 8.98 12.17
CA ASP A 36 14.19 9.81 13.33
C ASP A 36 12.75 10.38 13.25
N GLN A 37 12.30 10.76 12.07
CA GLN A 37 10.93 11.21 11.78
C GLN A 37 10.03 10.04 11.34
N GLY A 38 9.04 10.25 10.46
CA GLY A 38 8.12 9.22 9.98
C GLY A 38 8.36 8.82 8.52
N VAL A 39 7.83 7.66 8.13
CA VAL A 39 7.79 7.19 6.74
C VAL A 39 6.35 7.22 6.23
N SER A 40 6.09 7.97 5.15
CA SER A 40 4.78 8.02 4.50
C SER A 40 4.43 6.67 3.86
N THR A 41 3.81 5.80 4.64
CA THR A 41 3.47 4.43 4.24
C THR A 41 2.03 4.39 3.74
N ILE A 42 1.82 3.87 2.52
CA ILE A 42 0.49 3.74 1.89
C ILE A 42 0.06 2.28 1.95
N LEU A 43 -1.19 2.02 2.32
CA LEU A 43 -1.82 0.71 2.14
C LEU A 43 -2.56 0.69 0.80
N PHE A 44 -2.35 -0.36 0.02
CA PHE A 44 -2.96 -0.59 -1.28
C PHE A 44 -3.98 -1.72 -1.15
N VAL A 45 -5.26 -1.38 -1.17
CA VAL A 45 -6.34 -2.34 -0.95
C VAL A 45 -7.29 -2.38 -2.13
N ASN A 46 -7.98 -3.50 -2.30
CA ASN A 46 -9.09 -3.60 -3.25
C ASN A 46 -10.38 -3.11 -2.59
N SER A 47 -11.29 -2.55 -3.38
CA SER A 47 -12.58 -2.01 -2.90
C SER A 47 -13.47 -3.05 -2.22
N GLU A 48 -13.19 -4.34 -2.43
CA GLU A 48 -13.89 -5.48 -1.83
C GLU A 48 -13.33 -5.88 -0.45
N ILE A 49 -12.32 -5.16 0.08
CA ILE A 49 -11.75 -5.48 1.38
C ILE A 49 -12.80 -5.34 2.48
N GLU A 50 -12.97 -6.38 3.29
CA GLU A 50 -13.83 -6.31 4.46
C GLU A 50 -13.28 -5.31 5.48
N THR A 51 -14.17 -4.52 6.09
CA THR A 51 -13.79 -3.48 7.07
C THR A 51 -12.98 -4.03 8.25
N ASN A 52 -13.28 -5.25 8.71
CA ASN A 52 -12.54 -5.91 9.79
C ASN A 52 -11.07 -6.21 9.40
N LYS A 53 -10.81 -6.60 8.15
CA LYS A 53 -9.47 -6.86 7.61
C LYS A 53 -8.69 -5.56 7.50
N LEU A 54 -9.33 -4.50 7.00
CA LEU A 54 -8.72 -3.18 6.94
C LEU A 54 -8.37 -2.65 8.36
N ALA A 55 -9.28 -2.79 9.31
CA ALA A 55 -9.03 -2.39 10.70
C ALA A 55 -7.87 -3.19 11.33
N ARG A 56 -7.76 -4.49 11.03
CA ARG A 56 -6.62 -5.32 11.46
C ARG A 56 -5.30 -4.84 10.89
N LEU A 57 -5.25 -4.39 9.62
CA LEU A 57 -4.03 -3.83 9.03
C LEU A 57 -3.59 -2.56 9.76
N TYR A 58 -4.52 -1.68 10.13
CA TYR A 58 -4.20 -0.50 10.93
C TYR A 58 -3.68 -0.85 12.32
N ALA A 59 -4.34 -1.77 13.02
CA ALA A 59 -3.89 -2.24 14.33
C ALA A 59 -2.51 -2.91 14.25
N TYR A 60 -2.28 -3.69 13.19
CA TYR A 60 -1.01 -4.36 12.94
C TYR A 60 0.11 -3.36 12.60
N ALA A 61 -0.16 -2.30 11.83
CA ALA A 61 0.82 -1.23 11.58
C ALA A 61 1.25 -0.55 12.89
N HIS A 62 0.31 -0.26 13.78
CA HIS A 62 0.59 0.27 15.10
C HIS A 62 1.42 -0.70 15.95
N ASP A 63 1.04 -1.99 15.99
CA ASP A 63 1.79 -3.04 16.69
C ASP A 63 3.24 -3.17 16.20
N ARG A 64 3.48 -2.99 14.89
CA ARG A 64 4.82 -3.00 14.29
C ARG A 64 5.63 -1.72 14.50
N GLY A 65 5.08 -0.72 15.18
CA GLY A 65 5.79 0.50 15.56
C GLY A 65 5.90 1.54 14.43
N LEU A 66 5.01 1.48 13.43
CA LEU A 66 4.91 2.58 12.46
C LEU A 66 4.40 3.83 13.18
N LYS A 67 5.06 4.97 12.92
CA LYS A 67 4.66 6.27 13.49
C LYS A 67 3.41 6.84 12.82
N SER A 68 3.18 6.52 11.56
CA SER A 68 2.00 6.94 10.80
C SER A 68 1.72 6.02 9.61
N LEU A 69 0.50 6.10 9.11
CA LEU A 69 0.11 5.69 7.77
C LEU A 69 -0.36 6.95 7.04
N TYR A 70 -0.09 7.03 5.74
CA TYR A 70 -0.42 8.20 4.93
C TYR A 70 -1.81 8.08 4.31
N TYR A 71 -1.97 7.19 3.32
CA TYR A 71 -3.27 6.91 2.70
C TYR A 71 -3.55 5.42 2.68
N THR A 72 -4.85 5.11 2.65
CA THR A 72 -5.37 3.82 2.20
C THR A 72 -5.91 4.02 0.80
N ARG A 73 -5.17 3.51 -0.19
CA ARG A 73 -5.48 3.66 -1.61
C ARG A 73 -6.30 2.47 -2.07
N ASN A 74 -7.50 2.74 -2.57
CA ASN A 74 -8.35 1.74 -3.21
C ASN A 74 -7.97 1.55 -4.68
N LYS A 75 -8.00 0.32 -5.16
CA LYS A 75 -7.92 0.00 -6.60
C LYS A 75 -9.22 0.44 -7.25
N LEU A 76 -9.15 1.34 -8.23
CA LEU A 76 -10.32 1.78 -8.98
C LEU A 76 -10.88 0.60 -9.78
N ILE A 77 -12.19 0.37 -9.70
CA ILE A 77 -12.89 -0.72 -10.40
C ILE A 77 -13.08 -0.35 -11.88
N SER A 78 -13.34 0.93 -12.20
CA SER A 78 -13.32 1.46 -13.56
C SER A 78 -13.13 2.99 -13.58
N ILE A 79 -12.60 3.53 -14.68
CA ILE A 79 -12.49 4.99 -14.92
C ILE A 79 -13.87 5.62 -15.24
N ALA A 80 -14.86 4.82 -15.62
CA ALA A 80 -16.16 5.29 -16.09
C ALA A 80 -17.01 5.96 -14.99
N GLU A 81 -16.77 5.65 -13.71
CA GLU A 81 -17.48 6.25 -12.57
C GLU A 81 -17.00 7.66 -12.21
N CYS A 82 -15.93 8.17 -12.84
CA CYS A 82 -15.36 9.49 -12.52
C CYS A 82 -15.62 10.55 -13.60
N THR A 83 -16.63 10.39 -14.45
CA THR A 83 -16.98 11.45 -15.43
C THR A 83 -17.65 12.67 -14.79
N SER A 84 -18.20 12.55 -13.58
CA SER A 84 -18.83 13.68 -12.87
C SER A 84 -17.91 14.44 -11.90
N CYS A 85 -16.73 13.89 -11.59
CA CYS A 85 -15.82 14.45 -10.57
C CYS A 85 -14.39 14.71 -11.07
N ALA A 86 -14.12 14.46 -12.35
CA ALA A 86 -12.90 14.93 -12.99
C ALA A 86 -13.09 16.41 -13.38
N VAL A 87 -12.40 17.30 -12.67
CA VAL A 87 -12.13 18.68 -13.13
C VAL A 87 -10.88 18.65 -13.99
#